data_AF-A0A672P390-F1
#
_entry.id   AF-A0A672P390-F1
#
_cell.length_a   1.000
_cell.length_b   1.000
_cell.length_c   1.000
_cell.angle_alpha   90.00
_cell.angle_beta   90.00
_cell.angle_gamma   90.00
#
_symmetry.space_group_name_H-M   'P 1'
#
loop_
_entity.id
_entity.type
_entity.pdbx_description
1 polymer ?
#
loop_
_entity_poly.entity_id
_entity_poly.type
_entity_poly.pdbx_seq_one_letter_code
_entity_poly.pdbx_strand_id
1 'polypeptide(L)'
;SYWDVFQADDEMMKPSSAECSMCKSIMKRVKKTISSNATPDEIKTKLNNACEKIRLLKVQCKHFVQKYLHYLIDELMTDDGPKTICTKIHICKPESPIKEIIFVHDQANDNF
;
A
#
# COMPACT_ATOMS: atom_id res chain seq x y z
N SER A 1 -30.14 -6.01 -17.99
CA SER A 1 -30.61 -4.75 -17.38
C SER A 1 -29.42 -3.86 -17.09
N TYR A 2 -29.55 -2.53 -17.03
CA TYR A 2 -28.40 -1.61 -16.86
C TYR A 2 -27.60 -1.86 -15.56
N TRP A 3 -28.20 -2.56 -14.60
CA TRP A 3 -27.59 -2.99 -13.35
C TRP A 3 -26.67 -4.22 -13.47
N ASP A 4 -26.78 -4.99 -14.56
CA ASP A 4 -25.93 -6.16 -14.82
C ASP A 4 -24.56 -5.77 -15.42
N VAL A 5 -24.41 -4.52 -15.87
CA VAL A 5 -23.16 -3.96 -16.43
C VAL A 5 -22.26 -3.39 -15.32
N PHE A 6 -22.83 -2.95 -14.19
CA PHE A 6 -22.07 -2.35 -13.09
C PHE A 6 -21.22 -3.33 -12.28
N GLN A 7 -21.39 -4.64 -12.48
CA GLN A 7 -20.76 -5.68 -11.66
C GLN A 7 -19.47 -6.25 -12.28
N ALA A 8 -19.10 -5.84 -13.49
CA ALA A 8 -17.90 -6.31 -14.19
C ALA A 8 -16.69 -5.34 -14.12
N ASP A 9 -16.89 -4.10 -13.66
CA ASP A 9 -15.87 -3.04 -13.71
C ASP A 9 -15.34 -2.62 -12.31
N ASP A 10 -15.74 -3.29 -11.22
CA ASP A 10 -15.29 -2.99 -9.84
C ASP A 10 -14.16 -3.92 -9.33
N GLU A 11 -13.69 -4.87 -10.14
CA GLU A 11 -12.59 -5.77 -9.76
C GLU A 11 -11.18 -5.25 -10.15
N MET A 12 -11.08 -4.05 -10.71
CA MET A 12 -9.80 -3.38 -10.99
C MET A 12 -9.41 -2.31 -9.96
N MET A 13 -10.11 -2.22 -8.81
CA MET A 13 -9.75 -1.29 -7.74
C MET A 13 -9.90 -1.86 -6.33
N LYS A 14 -9.72 -3.18 -6.15
CA LYS A 14 -9.21 -3.68 -4.87
C LYS A 14 -7.69 -3.54 -4.90
N PRO A 15 -7.05 -2.94 -3.87
CA PRO A 15 -5.69 -3.28 -3.50
C PRO A 15 -5.48 -4.77 -3.70
N SER A 16 -4.79 -5.18 -4.76
CA SER A 16 -4.33 -6.56 -4.77
C SER A 16 -3.41 -6.65 -3.55
N SER A 17 -3.66 -7.63 -2.67
CA SER A 17 -2.80 -7.84 -1.50
C SER A 17 -1.32 -7.91 -1.90
N ALA A 18 -1.05 -8.34 -3.14
CA ALA A 18 0.21 -8.28 -3.85
C ALA A 18 0.76 -6.85 -4.05
N GLU A 19 0.02 -5.92 -4.68
CA GLU A 19 0.47 -4.53 -4.87
C GLU A 19 0.68 -3.80 -3.54
N CYS A 20 -0.19 -4.01 -2.55
CA CYS A 20 0.02 -3.45 -1.21
C CYS A 20 1.29 -4.01 -0.54
N SER A 21 1.54 -5.32 -0.67
CA SER A 21 2.78 -5.94 -0.18
C SER A 21 4.03 -5.42 -0.91
N MET A 22 3.91 -5.22 -2.23
CA MET A 22 4.98 -4.69 -3.07
C MET A 22 5.29 -3.24 -2.69
N CYS A 23 4.27 -2.38 -2.56
CA CYS A 23 4.40 -1.01 -2.13
C CYS A 23 5.15 -0.91 -0.79
N LYS A 24 4.66 -1.61 0.25
CA LYS A 24 5.29 -1.62 1.58
C LYS A 24 6.74 -2.08 1.52
N SER A 25 7.02 -3.09 0.70
CA SER A 25 8.37 -3.63 0.54
C SER A 25 9.32 -2.64 -0.13
N ILE A 26 8.87 -1.94 -1.17
CA ILE A 26 9.64 -0.89 -1.85
C ILE A 26 9.88 0.28 -0.88
N MET A 27 8.83 0.79 -0.25
CA MET A 27 8.91 1.93 0.68
C MET A 27 9.87 1.65 1.85
N LYS A 28 9.79 0.45 2.45
CA LYS A 28 10.71 0.03 3.52
C LYS A 28 12.16 0.02 3.07
N ARG A 29 12.44 -0.30 1.80
CA ARG A 29 13.81 -0.30 1.26
C ARG A 29 14.27 1.12 0.95
N VAL A 30 13.44 1.90 0.27
CA VAL A 30 13.80 3.27 -0.12
C VAL A 30 14.06 4.12 1.11
N LYS A 31 13.17 4.12 2.12
CA LYS A 31 13.37 4.85 3.38
C LYS A 31 14.63 4.47 4.15
N LYS A 32 15.15 3.26 3.98
CA LYS A 32 16.44 2.84 4.59
C LYS A 32 17.67 3.37 3.85
N THR A 33 17.49 3.91 2.65
CA THR A 33 18.60 4.23 1.72
C THR A 33 18.61 5.67 1.23
N ILE A 34 17.52 6.41 1.40
CA ILE A 34 17.45 7.84 1.12
C ILE A 34 17.97 8.64 2.32
N SER A 35 18.58 9.78 2.05
CA SER A 35 18.99 10.75 3.07
C SER A 35 17.86 11.74 3.35
N SER A 36 17.90 12.43 4.49
CA SER A 36 16.87 13.42 4.86
C SER A 36 16.73 14.60 3.89
N ASN A 37 17.72 14.85 3.04
CA ASN A 37 17.73 15.92 2.02
C ASN A 37 17.74 15.35 0.58
N ALA A 38 17.16 14.16 0.38
CA ALA A 38 17.14 13.52 -0.93
C ALA A 38 16.34 14.37 -1.95
N THR A 39 16.88 14.51 -3.16
CA THR A 39 16.20 15.19 -4.25
C THR A 39 15.18 14.26 -4.94
N PRO A 40 14.20 14.79 -5.68
CA PRO A 40 13.27 13.98 -6.46
C PRO A 40 13.97 12.97 -7.40
N ASP A 41 15.07 13.37 -8.02
CA ASP A 41 15.87 12.49 -8.90
C ASP A 41 16.60 11.39 -8.14
N GLU A 42 17.10 11.68 -6.93
CA GLU A 42 17.67 10.66 -6.06
C GLU A 42 16.59 9.64 -5.64
N ILE A 43 15.42 10.12 -5.23
CA ILE A 43 14.28 9.27 -4.84
C ILE A 43 13.86 8.37 -6.00
N LYS A 44 13.70 8.93 -7.20
CA LYS A 44 13.41 8.18 -8.44
C LYS A 44 14.42 7.08 -8.69
N THR A 45 15.71 7.38 -8.52
CA THR A 45 16.79 6.41 -8.68
C THR A 45 16.68 5.28 -7.64
N LYS A 46 16.40 5.62 -6.38
CA LYS A 46 16.28 4.65 -5.28
C LYS A 46 15.03 3.76 -5.43
N LEU A 47 13.92 4.31 -5.91
CA LEU A 47 12.70 3.56 -6.26
C LEU A 47 12.99 2.49 -7.32
N ASN A 48 13.68 2.87 -8.41
CA ASN A 48 14.07 1.91 -9.44
C ASN A 48 15.04 0.83 -8.91
N ASN A 49 16.00 1.24 -8.08
CA ASN A 49 16.97 0.31 -7.47
C ASN A 49 16.33 -0.63 -6.45
N ALA A 50 15.23 -0.24 -5.80
CA ALA A 50 14.51 -1.11 -4.86
C ALA A 50 13.98 -2.39 -5.55
N CYS A 51 13.66 -2.30 -6.84
CA CYS A 51 13.21 -3.43 -7.67
C CYS A 51 14.34 -4.37 -8.08
N GLU A 52 15.59 -3.91 -8.16
CA GLU A 52 16.74 -4.75 -8.52
C GLU A 52 17.00 -5.86 -7.49
N LYS A 53 16.60 -5.62 -6.24
CA LYS A 53 16.69 -6.57 -5.12
C LYS A 53 15.47 -7.50 -5.04
N ILE A 54 14.57 -7.48 -6.03
CA ILE A 54 13.41 -8.38 -6.13
C ILE A 54 13.65 -9.30 -7.33
N ARG A 55 14.07 -10.55 -7.09
CA ARG A 55 14.51 -11.46 -8.17
C ARG A 55 13.36 -11.81 -9.13
N LEU A 56 12.38 -12.57 -8.65
CA LEU A 56 11.33 -13.14 -9.50
C LEU A 56 10.29 -12.13 -9.97
N LEU A 57 10.07 -11.05 -9.21
CA LEU A 57 9.05 -10.04 -9.48
C LEU A 57 9.65 -8.72 -9.98
N LYS A 58 10.88 -8.72 -10.50
CA LYS A 58 11.58 -7.52 -10.95
C LYS A 58 10.76 -6.70 -11.94
N VAL A 59 10.23 -7.36 -12.97
CA VAL A 59 9.45 -6.72 -14.04
C VAL A 59 8.18 -6.09 -13.48
N GLN A 60 7.44 -6.85 -12.67
CA GLN A 60 6.22 -6.37 -12.01
C GLN A 60 6.51 -5.19 -11.08
N CYS A 61 7.61 -5.23 -10.32
CA CYS A 61 8.05 -4.12 -9.49
C CYS A 61 8.36 -2.87 -10.30
N LYS A 62 9.06 -3.01 -11.43
CA LYS A 62 9.36 -1.86 -12.31
C LYS A 62 8.09 -1.24 -12.87
N HIS A 63 7.14 -2.06 -13.32
CA HIS A 63 5.84 -1.57 -13.79
C HIS A 63 5.06 -0.87 -12.66
N PHE A 64 5.06 -1.43 -11.45
CA PHE A 64 4.46 -0.81 -10.28
C PHE A 64 5.10 0.56 -9.98
N VAL A 65 6.44 0.64 -9.90
CA VAL A 65 7.15 1.89 -9.65
C VAL A 65 6.87 2.91 -10.73
N GLN A 66 6.86 2.53 -12.01
CA GLN A 66 6.54 3.43 -13.11
C GLN A 66 5.10 3.94 -13.04
N LYS A 67 4.14 3.08 -12.72
CA LYS A 67 2.71 3.42 -12.61
C LYS A 67 2.45 4.46 -11.51
N TYR A 68 3.14 4.36 -10.38
CA TYR A 68 2.92 5.22 -9.22
C TYR A 68 4.05 6.22 -8.95
N LEU A 69 4.99 6.41 -9.90
CA LEU A 69 6.26 7.09 -9.66
C LEU A 69 6.09 8.48 -9.04
N HIS A 70 5.23 9.30 -9.63
CA HIS A 70 4.99 10.67 -9.18
C HIS A 70 4.50 10.71 -7.73
N TYR A 71 3.45 9.95 -7.42
CA TYR A 71 2.90 9.87 -6.06
C TYR A 71 3.90 9.30 -5.05
N LEU A 72 4.71 8.32 -5.44
CA LEU A 72 5.74 7.76 -4.56
C LEU A 72 6.85 8.75 -4.27
N ILE A 73 7.23 9.61 -5.22
CA ILE A 73 8.22 10.67 -5.00
C ILE A 73 7.65 11.68 -4.01
N ASP A 74 6.44 12.19 -4.27
CA ASP A 74 5.81 13.21 -3.42
C ASP A 74 5.68 12.73 -1.97
N GLU A 75 5.21 11.49 -1.76
CA GLU A 75 5.06 10.90 -0.44
C GLU A 75 6.40 10.50 0.23
N LEU A 76 7.48 10.30 -0.54
CA LEU A 76 8.81 10.05 0.02
C LEU A 76 9.56 11.33 0.40
N MET A 77 9.07 12.50 -0.04
CA MET A 77 9.54 13.81 0.40
C MET A 77 8.91 14.22 1.74
N THR A 78 7.92 13.48 2.23
CA THR A 78 7.34 13.66 3.57
C THR A 78 7.97 12.70 4.58
N ASP A 79 7.62 12.87 5.86
CA ASP A 79 8.07 11.95 6.92
C ASP A 79 7.21 10.68 7.03
N ASP A 80 6.29 10.42 6.10
CA ASP A 80 5.29 9.36 6.23
C ASP A 80 5.87 7.93 6.24
N GLY A 81 5.42 7.09 7.16
CA GLY A 81 5.88 5.71 7.23
C GLY A 81 5.50 4.89 5.98
N PRO A 82 6.21 3.77 5.67
CA PRO A 82 5.97 2.94 4.48
C PRO A 82 4.52 2.54 4.24
N LYS A 83 3.77 2.31 5.32
CA LYS A 83 2.36 1.93 5.27
C LYS A 83 1.44 3.11 4.99
N THR A 84 1.72 4.25 5.61
CA THR A 84 0.98 5.50 5.42
C THR A 84 1.07 5.94 3.97
N ILE A 85 2.28 5.94 3.40
CA ILE A 85 2.52 6.24 1.98
C ILE A 85 1.63 5.36 1.10
N CYS A 86 1.70 4.04 1.28
CA CYS A 86 0.92 3.09 0.47
C CYS A 86 -0.60 3.24 0.64
N THR A 87 -1.07 3.77 1.78
CA THR A 87 -2.48 4.02 2.05
C THR A 87 -2.94 5.32 1.39
N LYS A 88 -2.13 6.38 1.45
CA LYS A 88 -2.43 7.70 0.87
C LYS A 88 -2.54 7.65 -0.66
N ILE A 89 -1.72 6.82 -1.30
CA ILE A 89 -1.80 6.58 -2.76
C ILE A 89 -2.87 5.53 -3.13
N HIS A 90 -3.74 5.16 -2.18
CA HIS A 90 -4.86 4.23 -2.34
C HIS A 90 -4.48 2.80 -2.79
N ILE A 91 -3.22 2.40 -2.64
CA ILE A 91 -2.75 1.05 -2.97
C ILE A 91 -3.00 0.07 -1.83
N CYS A 92 -2.93 0.52 -0.57
CA CYS A 92 -3.30 -0.27 0.60
C CYS A 92 -4.62 0.27 1.16
N LYS A 93 -5.45 -0.61 1.70
CA LYS A 93 -6.58 -0.17 2.52
C LYS A 93 -6.05 0.47 3.80
N PRO A 94 -6.70 1.54 4.30
CA PRO A 94 -6.43 2.01 5.65
C PRO A 94 -6.68 0.86 6.62
N GLU A 95 -5.94 0.83 7.73
CA GLU A 95 -6.33 -0.07 8.79
C GLU A 95 -7.71 0.32 9.26
N SER A 96 -8.66 -0.62 9.19
CA SER A 96 -9.84 -0.50 10.01
C SER A 96 -9.36 -0.33 11.45
N PRO A 97 -9.84 0.67 12.21
CA PRO A 97 -9.65 0.65 13.65
C PRO A 97 -10.12 -0.74 14.10
N ILE A 98 -9.25 -1.43 14.84
CA ILE A 98 -9.50 -2.79 15.31
C ILE A 98 -10.91 -2.79 15.89
N LYS A 99 -11.82 -3.54 15.27
CA LYS A 99 -13.14 -3.81 15.84
C LYS A 99 -12.92 -4.85 16.94
N GLU A 100 -12.23 -4.47 18.00
CA GLU A 100 -12.18 -5.26 19.22
C GLU A 100 -13.22 -4.74 20.20
N ILE A 101 -13.88 -5.72 20.83
CA ILE A 101 -14.94 -5.66 21.84
C ILE A 101 -16.36 -5.46 21.24
N ILE A 102 -17.01 -6.57 20.86
CA ILE A 102 -18.01 -7.25 21.70
C ILE A 102 -18.03 -8.76 21.34
N PHE A 103 -17.14 -9.54 21.95
CA PHE A 103 -17.45 -10.92 22.32
C PHE A 103 -17.66 -10.91 23.83
N VAL A 104 -18.78 -10.34 24.29
CA VAL A 104 -19.29 -10.71 25.61
C VAL A 104 -20.00 -12.03 25.37
N HIS A 105 -19.40 -13.09 25.89
CA HIS A 105 -20.06 -14.37 26.09
C HIS A 105 -21.34 -14.05 26.88
N ASP A 106 -22.50 -14.12 26.25
CA ASP A 106 -23.77 -14.07 26.96
C ASP A 106 -23.94 -15.40 27.70
N GLN A 107 -23.44 -15.41 28.93
CA GLN A 107 -23.90 -16.33 29.97
C GLN A 107 -24.30 -15.48 31.17
N ALA A 108 -25.54 -15.01 31.15
CA ALA A 108 -26.30 -14.68 32.34
C ALA A 108 -27.80 -14.73 32.00
N ASN A 109 -28.32 -15.95 31.83
CA ASN A 109 -29.75 -16.17 32.01
C ASN A 109 -29.96 -16.45 33.51
N ASP A 110 -29.92 -15.38 34.31
CA ASP A 110 -30.45 -15.36 35.66
C ASP A 110 -31.84 -14.71 35.60
N ASN A 111 -32.80 -15.45 36.14
CA ASN A 111 -34.23 -15.19 36.15
C ASN A 111 -34.61 -13.80 36.69
N PHE A 112 -35.51 -13.12 35.97
CA PHE A 112 -36.65 -12.43 36.58
C PHE A 112 -37.84 -12.45 35.61
#